data_AF-A0ABD2S7J5-F1
#
_entry.id   AF-A0ABD2S7J5-F1
#
_cell.length_a   1.000
_cell.length_b   1.000
_cell.length_c   1.000
_cell.angle_alpha   90.00
_cell.angle_beta   90.00
_cell.angle_gamma   90.00
#
_symmetry.space_group_name_H-M   'P 1'
#
loop_
_entity.id
_entity.type
_entity.pdbx_description
1 polymer ?
#
loop_
_entity_poly.entity_id
_entity_poly.type
_entity_poly.pdbx_seq_one_letter_code
_entity_poly.pdbx_strand_id
1 'polypeptide(L)'
;MGHGVYPQVSVCVYSSCQNSWKNLEFPSSYTSGLPFDATYLNGVYYWRSLRVNEMYRIHSFDMGSEQFGEMQLPVIPNEHWKKLTLRGNSLAMLAGYRSMTFIYEMKQEGSWSKVVTVQPRIDPHWPRYILENDKIVFEIRETKQLVLYDPTTSEVTDLGIQMGRTNCVFNYKESLALIKSGDETQDQDNVVDQIEHFFDIIPTDRKSLFTVRGPPTGR
;
A
#
# COMPACT_ATOMS: atom_id res chain seq x y z
N MET A 1 14.96 -20.95 -27.39
CA MET A 1 13.98 -20.02 -26.78
C MET A 1 13.82 -20.47 -25.34
N GLY A 2 14.36 -19.72 -24.37
CA GLY A 2 14.31 -20.10 -22.96
C GLY A 2 12.97 -19.70 -22.37
N HIS A 3 12.21 -20.66 -21.85
CA HIS A 3 11.10 -20.38 -20.96
C HIS A 3 11.67 -19.80 -19.66
N GLY A 4 11.52 -18.50 -19.45
CA GLY A 4 11.81 -17.88 -18.16
C GLY A 4 10.90 -18.50 -17.11
N VAL A 5 11.49 -19.13 -16.10
CA VAL A 5 10.76 -19.64 -14.93
C VAL A 5 10.36 -18.41 -14.11
N TYR A 6 9.13 -17.93 -14.32
CA TYR A 6 8.55 -16.91 -13.45
C TYR A 6 8.18 -17.54 -12.11
N PRO A 7 8.42 -16.86 -10.98
CA PRO A 7 8.04 -17.38 -9.68
C PRO A 7 6.53 -17.63 -9.64
N GLN A 8 6.15 -18.81 -9.16
CA GLN A 8 4.75 -19.14 -8.95
C GLN A 8 4.20 -18.24 -7.83
N VAL A 9 3.24 -17.39 -8.18
CA VAL A 9 2.58 -16.50 -7.21
C VAL A 9 1.38 -17.23 -6.63
N SER A 10 1.38 -17.37 -5.31
CA SER A 10 0.25 -17.90 -4.54
C SER A 10 -0.46 -16.74 -3.86
N VAL A 11 -1.79 -16.77 -3.86
CA VAL A 11 -2.63 -15.84 -3.10
C VAL A 11 -3.37 -16.64 -2.04
N CYS A 12 -3.32 -16.17 -0.80
CA CYS A 12 -3.96 -16.81 0.33
C CYS A 12 -4.81 -15.79 1.10
N VAL A 13 -5.95 -16.23 1.64
CA VAL A 13 -6.80 -15.43 2.52
C VAL A 13 -6.87 -16.10 3.88
N TYR A 14 -6.63 -15.34 4.93
CA TYR A 14 -6.81 -15.79 6.29
C TYR A 14 -8.23 -15.49 6.77
N SER A 15 -8.87 -16.49 7.37
CA SER A 15 -10.18 -16.35 8.01
C SER A 15 -10.02 -16.40 9.53
N SER A 16 -10.32 -15.30 10.21
CA SER A 16 -10.32 -15.26 11.68
C SER A 16 -11.44 -16.12 12.29
N CYS A 17 -12.55 -16.31 11.57
CA CYS A 17 -13.66 -17.16 12.03
C CYS A 17 -13.28 -18.64 12.03
N GLN A 18 -12.45 -19.07 11.08
CA GLN A 18 -12.02 -20.46 10.92
C GLN A 18 -10.60 -20.70 11.44
N ASN A 19 -9.89 -19.63 11.82
CA ASN A 19 -8.47 -19.62 12.17
C ASN A 19 -7.61 -20.40 11.16
N SER A 20 -7.82 -20.13 9.87
CA SER A 20 -7.18 -20.91 8.81
C SER A 20 -6.85 -20.07 7.58
N TRP A 21 -5.81 -20.50 6.87
CA TRP A 21 -5.43 -19.98 5.56
C TRP A 21 -6.12 -20.77 4.45
N LYS A 22 -6.78 -20.07 3.54
CA LYS A 22 -7.33 -20.63 2.31
C LYS A 22 -6.47 -20.20 1.13
N ASN A 23 -5.93 -21.15 0.40
CA ASN A 23 -5.26 -20.89 -0.87
C ASN A 23 -6.32 -20.58 -1.94
N LEU A 24 -6.06 -19.56 -2.74
CA LEU A 24 -6.88 -19.17 -3.87
C LEU A 24 -6.15 -19.50 -5.17
N GLU A 25 -6.91 -19.99 -6.15
CA GLU A 25 -6.40 -20.17 -7.50
C GLU A 25 -6.20 -18.80 -8.15
N PHE A 26 -4.94 -18.36 -8.24
CA PHE A 26 -4.60 -17.11 -8.88
C PHE A 26 -4.45 -17.32 -10.40
N PRO A 27 -5.06 -16.48 -11.26
CA PRO A 27 -5.03 -16.77 -12.69
C PRO A 27 -3.60 -16.62 -13.24
N SER A 28 -3.11 -17.65 -13.95
CA SER A 28 -1.71 -17.74 -14.41
C SER A 28 -1.27 -16.62 -15.36
N SER A 29 -2.22 -15.93 -16.00
CA SER A 29 -1.95 -14.79 -16.88
C SER A 29 -1.57 -13.50 -16.12
N TYR A 30 -1.69 -13.49 -14.79
CA TYR A 30 -1.62 -12.27 -13.99
C TYR A 30 -0.21 -11.97 -13.47
N THR A 31 0.78 -12.87 -13.62
CA THR A 31 2.05 -12.71 -12.86
C THR A 31 3.35 -12.91 -13.62
N SER A 32 4.22 -11.91 -13.47
CA SER A 32 5.68 -12.03 -13.48
C SER A 32 6.36 -11.55 -12.18
N GLY A 33 5.64 -11.01 -11.17
CA GLY A 33 6.31 -10.48 -9.97
C GLY A 33 5.39 -10.08 -8.80
N LEU A 34 6.02 -9.74 -7.67
CA LEU A 34 5.39 -9.26 -6.44
C LEU A 34 4.63 -7.93 -6.64
N PRO A 35 3.59 -7.64 -5.84
CA PRO A 35 2.90 -6.35 -5.89
C PRO A 35 3.85 -5.20 -5.53
N PHE A 36 3.79 -4.11 -6.31
CA PHE A 36 4.55 -2.88 -6.04
C PHE A 36 3.90 -2.02 -4.96
N ASP A 37 2.57 -2.01 -4.94
CA ASP A 37 1.72 -1.28 -4.00
C ASP A 37 0.34 -1.94 -3.94
N ALA A 38 -0.36 -1.73 -2.83
CA ALA A 38 -1.69 -2.26 -2.61
C ALA A 38 -2.56 -1.27 -1.81
N THR A 39 -3.86 -1.35 -2.00
CA THR A 39 -4.87 -0.58 -1.26
C THR A 39 -6.16 -1.39 -1.13
N TYR A 40 -7.09 -0.89 -0.31
CA TYR A 40 -8.36 -1.56 -0.03
C TYR A 40 -9.50 -0.54 -0.07
N LEU A 41 -10.55 -0.82 -0.84
CA LEU A 41 -11.71 0.03 -0.97
C LEU A 41 -12.97 -0.82 -1.05
N ASN A 42 -13.91 -0.57 -0.13
CA ASN A 42 -15.27 -1.16 -0.13
C ASN A 42 -15.32 -2.68 -0.30
N GLY A 43 -14.52 -3.44 0.46
CA GLY A 43 -14.51 -4.90 0.35
C GLY A 43 -13.56 -5.46 -0.70
N VAL A 44 -12.91 -4.61 -1.50
CA VAL A 44 -12.05 -5.04 -2.61
C VAL A 44 -10.61 -4.60 -2.35
N TYR A 45 -9.68 -5.55 -2.42
CA TYR A 45 -8.25 -5.25 -2.47
C TYR A 45 -7.83 -4.93 -3.89
N TYR A 46 -6.99 -3.92 -4.06
CA TYR A 46 -6.40 -3.54 -5.32
C TYR A 46 -4.89 -3.47 -5.19
N TRP A 47 -4.14 -3.97 -6.17
CA TRP A 47 -2.69 -3.86 -6.17
C TRP A 47 -2.14 -3.73 -7.58
N ARG A 48 -0.94 -3.17 -7.70
CA ARG A 48 -0.24 -3.04 -8.97
C ARG A 48 0.85 -4.09 -9.09
N SER A 49 0.88 -4.81 -10.19
CA SER A 49 1.97 -5.74 -10.52
C SER A 49 2.29 -5.72 -12.01
N LEU A 50 3.40 -6.38 -12.35
CA LEU A 50 3.87 -6.56 -13.71
C LEU A 50 3.31 -7.88 -14.27
N ARG A 51 2.69 -7.82 -15.45
CA ARG A 51 2.36 -9.03 -16.22
C ARG A 51 3.61 -9.67 -16.83
N VAL A 52 3.45 -10.91 -17.29
CA VAL A 52 4.46 -11.65 -18.08
C VAL A 52 4.92 -10.89 -19.32
N ASN A 53 4.05 -10.11 -19.95
CA ASN A 53 4.38 -9.27 -21.10
C ASN A 53 4.98 -7.90 -20.73
N GLU A 54 5.46 -7.75 -19.49
CA GLU A 54 6.09 -6.53 -18.96
C GLU A 54 5.16 -5.30 -18.91
N MET A 55 3.84 -5.50 -19.03
CA MET A 55 2.87 -4.43 -18.85
C MET A 55 2.40 -4.35 -17.40
N TYR A 56 2.44 -3.14 -16.83
CA TYR A 56 1.82 -2.88 -15.53
C TYR A 56 0.30 -3.00 -15.64
N ARG A 57 -0.31 -3.65 -14.64
CA ARG A 57 -1.77 -3.73 -14.46
C ARG A 57 -2.14 -3.45 -13.02
N ILE A 58 -3.39 -3.04 -12.80
CA ILE A 58 -4.00 -3.05 -11.49
C ILE A 58 -4.86 -4.30 -11.44
N HIS A 59 -4.64 -5.13 -10.43
CA HIS A 59 -5.46 -6.28 -10.14
C HIS A 59 -6.36 -5.96 -8.97
N SER A 60 -7.50 -6.64 -8.91
CA SER A 60 -8.43 -6.55 -7.81
C SER A 60 -8.83 -7.93 -7.30
N PHE A 61 -9.19 -7.99 -6.03
CA PHE A 61 -9.81 -9.16 -5.41
C PHE A 61 -10.98 -8.72 -4.54
N ASP A 62 -12.19 -9.13 -4.93
CA ASP A 62 -13.40 -8.89 -4.16
C ASP A 62 -13.49 -9.92 -3.03
N MET A 63 -13.41 -9.47 -1.78
CA MET A 63 -13.42 -10.35 -0.60
C MET A 63 -14.79 -11.00 -0.36
N GLY A 64 -15.88 -10.41 -0.87
CA GLY A 64 -17.24 -10.92 -0.67
C GLY A 64 -17.59 -12.02 -1.68
N SER A 65 -17.25 -11.82 -2.95
CA SER A 65 -17.50 -12.81 -4.01
C SER A 65 -16.31 -13.74 -4.30
N GLU A 66 -15.16 -13.47 -3.69
CA GLU A 66 -13.87 -14.13 -3.96
C GLU A 66 -13.48 -14.12 -5.45
N GLN A 67 -13.71 -12.99 -6.14
CA GLN A 67 -13.45 -12.86 -7.58
C GLN A 67 -12.25 -11.95 -7.86
N PHE A 68 -11.40 -12.39 -8.79
CA PHE A 68 -10.30 -11.58 -9.30
C PHE A 68 -10.77 -10.69 -10.45
N GLY A 69 -10.25 -9.47 -10.49
CA GLY A 69 -10.42 -8.53 -11.59
C GLY A 69 -9.10 -7.92 -12.04
N GLU A 70 -9.13 -7.26 -13.19
CA GLU A 70 -7.99 -6.53 -13.73
C GLU A 70 -8.46 -5.28 -14.46
N MET A 71 -7.69 -4.20 -14.31
CA MET A 71 -7.89 -2.96 -15.02
C MET A 71 -6.56 -2.33 -15.43
N GLN A 72 -6.64 -1.40 -16.38
CA GLN A 72 -5.50 -0.63 -16.86
C GLN A 72 -5.11 0.48 -15.88
N LEU A 73 -3.82 0.83 -15.88
CA LEU A 73 -3.35 2.05 -15.24
C LEU A 73 -3.84 3.29 -16.01
N PRO A 74 -3.89 4.47 -15.36
CA PRO A 74 -4.01 5.72 -16.08
C PRO A 74 -2.88 5.88 -17.11
N VAL A 75 -3.20 6.51 -18.25
CA VAL A 75 -2.18 6.96 -19.20
C VAL A 75 -1.49 8.18 -18.59
N ILE A 76 -0.28 7.98 -18.09
CA ILE A 76 0.55 9.04 -17.50
C ILE A 76 1.75 9.25 -18.44
N PRO A 77 1.91 10.44 -19.06
CA PRO A 77 2.95 10.65 -20.06
C PRO A 77 4.34 10.77 -19.43
N ASN A 78 5.31 9.96 -19.86
CA ASN A 78 6.69 9.79 -19.34
C ASN A 78 6.82 8.71 -18.25
N GLU A 79 8.05 8.28 -17.99
CA GLU A 79 8.37 7.38 -16.88
C GLU A 79 8.26 8.11 -15.55
N HIS A 80 7.33 7.62 -14.73
CA HIS A 80 7.02 8.20 -13.43
C HIS A 80 7.14 7.14 -12.36
N TRP A 81 7.63 7.56 -11.20
CA TRP A 81 7.30 6.87 -9.96
C TRP A 81 5.78 6.86 -9.83
N LYS A 82 5.17 5.71 -9.56
CA LYS A 82 3.72 5.54 -9.46
C LYS A 82 3.38 4.83 -8.15
N LYS A 83 2.26 5.19 -7.54
CA LYS A 83 1.72 4.51 -6.37
C LYS A 83 0.19 4.47 -6.42
N LEU A 84 -0.38 3.27 -6.35
CA LEU A 84 -1.81 3.09 -6.12
C LEU A 84 -2.17 3.47 -4.68
N THR A 85 -3.22 4.25 -4.51
CA THR A 85 -3.67 4.75 -3.20
C THR A 85 -5.15 5.11 -3.26
N LEU A 86 -5.67 5.73 -2.20
CA LEU A 86 -7.02 6.27 -2.14
C LEU A 86 -6.99 7.79 -2.07
N ARG A 87 -8.06 8.39 -2.57
CA ARG A 87 -8.39 9.79 -2.33
C ARG A 87 -9.86 9.87 -1.96
N GLY A 88 -10.14 10.14 -0.69
CA GLY A 88 -11.48 9.95 -0.14
C GLY A 88 -11.97 8.52 -0.39
N ASN A 89 -13.11 8.38 -1.07
CA ASN A 89 -13.74 7.08 -1.37
C ASN A 89 -13.48 6.59 -2.81
N SER A 90 -12.44 7.11 -3.48
CA SER A 90 -12.09 6.74 -4.85
C SER A 90 -10.67 6.15 -4.93
N LEU A 91 -10.46 5.23 -5.86
CA LEU A 91 -9.11 4.80 -6.23
C LEU A 91 -8.35 5.97 -6.86
N ALA A 92 -7.10 6.13 -6.46
CA ALA A 92 -6.22 7.17 -6.94
C ALA A 92 -4.85 6.61 -7.30
N MET A 93 -4.19 7.26 -8.25
CA MET A 93 -2.80 7.00 -8.63
C MET A 93 -1.99 8.27 -8.37
N LEU A 94 -1.04 8.16 -7.45
CA LEU A 94 0.01 9.15 -7.26
C LEU A 94 1.10 8.91 -8.29
N ALA A 95 1.52 9.97 -8.98
CA ALA A 95 2.63 9.90 -9.93
C ALA A 95 3.62 11.05 -9.70
N GLY A 96 4.91 10.74 -9.78
CA GLY A 96 5.99 11.72 -9.62
C GLY A 96 6.85 11.85 -10.88
N TYR A 97 7.15 13.10 -11.28
CA TYR A 97 8.13 13.43 -12.32
C TYR A 97 8.98 14.61 -11.89
N ARG A 98 10.30 14.40 -11.76
CA ARG A 98 11.19 15.45 -11.26
C ARG A 98 10.65 15.96 -9.91
N SER A 99 10.26 17.23 -9.81
CA SER A 99 9.64 17.84 -8.61
C SER A 99 8.13 18.06 -8.74
N MET A 100 7.50 17.53 -9.80
CA MET A 100 6.05 17.58 -9.99
C MET A 100 5.40 16.29 -9.50
N THR A 101 4.25 16.44 -8.86
CA THR A 101 3.37 15.35 -8.44
C THR A 101 2.00 15.52 -9.08
N PHE A 102 1.47 14.41 -9.58
CA PHE A 102 0.17 14.32 -10.23
C PHE A 102 -0.70 13.34 -9.46
N ILE A 103 -1.99 13.67 -9.35
CA ILE A 103 -3.01 12.76 -8.83
C ILE A 103 -3.98 12.45 -9.96
N TYR A 104 -4.14 11.17 -10.25
CA TYR A 104 -5.20 10.66 -11.11
C TYR A 104 -6.23 9.96 -10.24
N GLU A 105 -7.51 10.17 -10.53
CA GLU A 105 -8.61 9.57 -9.80
C GLU A 105 -9.46 8.74 -10.77
N MET A 106 -9.85 7.54 -10.33
CA MET A 106 -10.77 6.69 -11.05
C MET A 106 -12.20 7.09 -10.68
N LYS A 107 -12.89 7.77 -11.60
CA LYS A 107 -14.28 8.22 -11.36
C LYS A 107 -15.31 7.13 -11.67
N GLN A 108 -14.97 6.27 -12.62
CA GLN A 108 -15.72 5.09 -13.04
C GLN A 108 -14.71 4.00 -13.36
N GLU A 109 -15.12 2.74 -13.29
CA GLU A 109 -14.23 1.61 -13.51
C GLU A 109 -13.46 1.75 -14.83
N GLY A 110 -12.12 1.65 -14.75
CA GLY A 110 -11.22 1.82 -15.89
C GLY A 110 -11.07 3.25 -16.44
N SER A 111 -11.86 4.22 -15.96
CA SER A 111 -11.85 5.60 -16.42
C SER A 111 -11.09 6.51 -15.44
N TRP A 112 -9.87 6.87 -15.83
CA TRP A 112 -8.98 7.70 -15.05
C TRP A 112 -8.94 9.13 -15.57
N SER A 113 -8.91 10.09 -14.65
CA SER A 113 -8.70 11.50 -14.98
C SER A 113 -7.67 12.14 -14.06
N LYS A 114 -6.79 12.97 -14.61
CA LYS A 114 -5.88 13.79 -13.79
C LYS A 114 -6.69 14.87 -13.09
N VAL A 115 -6.65 14.89 -11.76
CA VAL A 115 -7.43 15.84 -10.95
C VAL A 115 -6.56 16.92 -10.30
N VAL A 116 -5.30 16.61 -10.00
CA VAL A 116 -4.40 17.53 -9.31
C VAL A 116 -3.01 17.50 -9.96
N THR A 117 -2.36 18.66 -10.00
CA THR A 117 -0.93 18.83 -10.29
C THR A 117 -0.34 19.76 -9.24
N VAL A 118 0.69 19.31 -8.54
CA VAL A 118 1.43 20.13 -7.58
C VAL A 118 2.92 20.10 -7.89
N GLN A 119 3.60 21.19 -7.59
CA GLN A 119 5.05 21.29 -7.70
C GLN A 119 5.58 21.95 -6.44
N PRO A 120 5.75 21.19 -5.35
CA PRO A 120 6.25 21.73 -4.10
C PRO A 120 7.67 22.29 -4.31
N ARG A 121 7.96 23.44 -3.69
CA ARG A 121 9.30 24.04 -3.67
C ARG A 121 10.15 23.40 -2.57
N ILE A 122 10.31 22.09 -2.67
CA ILE A 122 11.12 21.27 -1.77
C ILE A 122 12.15 20.50 -2.59
N ASP A 123 13.11 19.92 -1.88
CA ASP A 123 14.12 19.05 -2.48
C ASP A 123 13.50 17.93 -3.32
N PRO A 124 14.26 17.33 -4.26
CA PRO A 124 13.78 16.21 -5.06
C PRO A 124 13.14 15.13 -4.19
N HIS A 125 11.92 14.75 -4.54
CA HIS A 125 11.06 13.96 -3.65
C HIS A 125 10.29 12.88 -4.41
N TRP A 126 9.73 11.93 -3.65
CA TRP A 126 8.79 10.93 -4.14
C TRP A 126 7.47 11.02 -3.39
N PRO A 127 6.32 11.12 -4.09
CA PRO A 127 5.02 11.02 -3.44
C PRO A 127 4.83 9.63 -2.84
N ARG A 128 4.47 9.58 -1.55
CA ARG A 128 4.27 8.33 -0.79
C ARG A 128 2.82 8.10 -0.40
N TYR A 129 2.04 9.13 -0.11
CA TYR A 129 0.65 8.94 0.33
C TYR A 129 -0.19 10.23 0.19
N ILE A 130 -1.51 10.10 0.01
CA ILE A 130 -2.49 11.20 0.09
C ILE A 130 -3.26 11.06 1.40
N LEU A 131 -3.17 12.04 2.29
CA LEU A 131 -3.95 12.09 3.51
C LEU A 131 -5.34 12.68 3.25
N GLU A 132 -6.21 12.60 4.27
CA GLU A 132 -7.44 13.36 4.30
C GLU A 132 -7.13 14.86 4.12
N ASN A 133 -7.92 15.55 3.29
CA ASN A 133 -7.74 16.95 2.84
C ASN A 133 -6.66 17.17 1.76
N ASP A 134 -6.34 16.15 0.95
CA ASP A 134 -5.40 16.23 -0.17
C ASP A 134 -3.96 16.62 0.20
N LYS A 135 -3.63 16.62 1.50
CA LYS A 135 -2.25 16.76 1.95
C LYS A 135 -1.44 15.57 1.49
N ILE A 136 -0.20 15.80 1.06
CA ILE A 136 0.63 14.77 0.43
C ILE A 136 1.83 14.51 1.31
N VAL A 137 2.08 13.24 1.60
CA VAL A 137 3.33 12.80 2.23
C VAL A 137 4.36 12.58 1.14
N PHE A 138 5.48 13.28 1.25
CA PHE A 138 6.64 13.16 0.39
C PHE A 138 7.79 12.51 1.14
N GLU A 139 8.52 11.63 0.46
CA GLU A 139 9.87 11.24 0.87
C GLU A 139 10.88 12.12 0.12
N ILE A 140 11.70 12.85 0.85
CA ILE A 140 12.85 13.56 0.30
C ILE A 140 13.90 12.53 -0.14
N ARG A 141 14.34 12.59 -1.41
CA ARG A 141 15.13 11.52 -2.03
C ARG A 141 16.49 11.32 -1.38
N GLU A 142 17.15 12.41 -1.01
CA GLU A 142 18.51 12.40 -0.46
C GLU A 142 18.50 12.06 1.03
N THR A 143 17.71 12.78 1.83
CA THR A 143 17.68 12.62 3.29
C THR A 143 16.82 11.46 3.75
N LYS A 144 15.94 10.93 2.89
CA LYS A 144 14.92 9.92 3.22
C LYS A 144 13.90 10.38 4.25
N GLN A 145 13.86 11.68 4.52
CA GLN A 145 12.91 12.28 5.45
C GLN A 145 11.50 12.29 4.86
N LEU A 146 10.51 12.00 5.70
CA LEU A 146 9.11 12.20 5.36
C LEU A 146 8.67 13.62 5.73
N VAL A 147 8.06 14.29 4.78
CA VAL A 147 7.46 15.62 4.98
C VAL A 147 6.01 15.60 4.55
N LEU A 148 5.19 16.36 5.25
CA LEU A 148 3.80 16.60 4.91
C LEU A 148 3.68 17.93 4.18
N TYR A 149 3.13 17.90 2.98
CA TYR A 149 2.86 19.08 2.17
C TYR A 149 1.37 19.37 2.13
N ASP A 150 1.00 20.61 2.46
CA ASP A 150 -0.35 21.12 2.28
C ASP A 150 -0.45 21.86 0.94
N PRO A 151 -1.20 21.33 -0.05
CA PRO A 151 -1.32 21.99 -1.35
C PRO A 151 -2.07 23.32 -1.30
N THR A 152 -2.85 23.57 -0.24
CA THR A 152 -3.66 24.79 -0.09
C THR A 152 -2.81 25.96 0.39
N THR A 153 -1.95 25.72 1.39
CA THR A 153 -1.08 26.75 1.98
C THR A 153 0.34 26.73 1.41
N SER A 154 0.69 25.68 0.66
CA SER A 154 2.07 25.36 0.26
C SER A 154 3.04 25.16 1.42
N GLU A 155 2.54 24.95 2.63
CA GLU A 155 3.36 24.69 3.80
C GLU A 155 3.91 23.27 3.79
N VAL A 156 5.10 23.12 4.37
CA VAL A 156 5.82 21.85 4.48
C VAL A 156 6.12 21.63 5.96
N THR A 157 5.65 20.52 6.49
CA THR A 157 5.87 20.11 7.87
C THR A 157 6.74 18.88 7.89
N ASP A 158 7.85 18.93 8.62
CA ASP A 158 8.66 17.75 8.92
C ASP A 158 7.88 16.79 9.82
N LEU A 159 7.78 15.52 9.42
CA LEU A 159 7.12 14.48 10.22
C LEU A 159 8.04 13.85 11.27
N GLY A 160 9.33 14.18 11.27
CA GLY A 160 10.33 13.61 12.18
C GLY A 160 10.64 12.14 11.91
N ILE A 161 10.26 11.63 10.73
CA ILE A 161 10.41 10.23 10.35
C ILE A 161 11.41 10.13 9.20
N GLN A 162 12.41 9.26 9.35
CA GLN A 162 13.37 8.94 8.30
C GLN A 162 13.14 7.52 7.78
N MET A 163 12.94 7.38 6.47
CA MET A 163 12.71 6.10 5.82
C MET A 163 13.99 5.27 5.73
N GLY A 164 13.93 4.04 6.23
CA GLY A 164 14.90 2.98 5.94
C GLY A 164 14.69 2.37 4.56
N ARG A 165 15.57 1.43 4.19
CA ARG A 165 15.55 0.79 2.85
C ARG A 165 14.31 -0.08 2.58
N THR A 166 13.65 -0.58 3.64
CA THR A 166 12.54 -1.54 3.56
C THR A 166 11.24 -1.03 4.21
N ASN A 167 11.18 0.24 4.57
CA ASN A 167 10.04 0.78 5.31
C ASN A 167 8.79 0.89 4.44
N CYS A 168 7.64 0.51 5.00
CA CYS A 168 6.33 0.73 4.40
C CYS A 168 5.55 1.74 5.24
N VAL A 169 4.80 2.62 4.58
CA VAL A 169 3.93 3.61 5.24
C VAL A 169 2.48 3.23 4.94
N PHE A 170 1.72 3.01 6.00
CA PHE A 170 0.30 2.69 5.95
C PHE A 170 -0.49 3.67 6.81
N ASN A 171 -1.68 4.05 6.34
CA ASN A 171 -2.65 4.72 7.20
C ASN A 171 -3.35 3.66 8.03
N TYR A 172 -3.21 3.76 9.35
CA TYR A 172 -3.94 2.92 10.30
C TYR A 172 -5.17 3.67 10.79
N LYS A 173 -6.35 3.05 10.62
CA LYS A 173 -7.58 3.46 11.29
C LYS A 173 -7.89 2.42 12.36
N GLU A 174 -7.96 2.86 13.60
CA GLU A 174 -8.27 1.98 14.72
C GLU A 174 -9.64 1.31 14.52
N SER A 175 -9.69 0.01 14.80
CA SER A 175 -10.89 -0.82 14.72
C SER A 175 -10.92 -1.74 15.93
N LEU A 176 -12.08 -1.86 16.59
CA LEU A 176 -12.29 -2.71 17.77
C LEU A 176 -12.50 -4.20 17.40
N ALA A 177 -11.92 -4.67 16.30
CA ALA A 177 -12.06 -6.06 15.90
C ALA A 177 -11.35 -6.96 16.92
N LEU A 178 -12.10 -7.82 17.60
CA LEU A 178 -11.57 -8.79 18.54
C LEU A 178 -10.70 -9.81 17.78
N ILE A 179 -9.39 -9.73 17.92
CA ILE A 179 -8.48 -10.80 17.50
C ILE A 179 -8.53 -11.85 18.61
N LYS A 180 -9.11 -13.01 18.32
CA LYS A 180 -9.05 -14.14 19.25
C LYS A 180 -7.60 -14.64 19.26
N SER A 181 -6.92 -14.50 20.39
CA SER A 181 -5.71 -15.27 20.67
C SER A 181 -6.08 -16.74 20.50
N GLY A 182 -5.29 -17.49 19.73
CA GLY A 182 -5.43 -18.95 19.73
C GLY A 182 -5.27 -19.46 21.17
N ASP A 183 -6.07 -20.45 21.54
CA ASP A 183 -5.91 -21.12 22.83
C ASP A 183 -4.50 -21.72 22.89
N GLU A 184 -3.78 -21.47 23.99
CA GLU A 184 -2.46 -22.03 24.28
C GLU A 184 -2.55 -23.55 24.50
N THR A 185 -2.79 -24.30 23.44
CA THR A 185 -2.58 -25.75 23.43
C THR A 185 -1.46 -26.06 22.46
N GLN A 186 -0.41 -26.69 23.01
CA GLN A 186 0.83 -27.08 22.37
C GLN A 186 0.59 -27.80 21.02
N ASP A 187 0.68 -27.08 19.91
CA ASP A 187 1.57 -27.34 18.75
C ASP A 187 1.26 -26.32 17.63
N GLN A 188 2.31 -25.63 17.15
CA GLN A 188 2.45 -24.94 15.84
C GLN A 188 1.46 -23.87 15.33
N ASP A 189 0.38 -23.51 16.04
CA ASP A 189 -0.61 -22.52 15.54
C ASP A 189 -0.57 -21.16 16.22
N ASN A 190 0.64 -20.62 16.45
CA ASN A 190 0.75 -19.26 16.96
C ASN A 190 0.57 -18.27 15.79
N VAL A 191 -0.66 -17.74 15.65
CA VAL A 191 -1.08 -16.77 14.63
C VAL A 191 -0.12 -15.57 14.57
N VAL A 192 0.41 -15.16 15.72
CA VAL A 192 1.39 -14.07 15.83
C VAL A 192 2.69 -14.47 15.14
N ASP A 193 3.23 -15.66 15.42
CA ASP A 193 4.48 -16.14 14.82
C ASP A 193 4.34 -16.33 13.30
N GLN A 194 3.17 -16.76 12.81
CA GLN A 194 2.92 -16.85 11.36
C GLN A 194 2.83 -15.47 10.69
N ILE A 195 2.19 -14.49 11.34
CA ILE A 195 2.14 -13.11 10.84
C ILE A 195 3.55 -12.49 10.86
N GLU A 196 4.32 -12.70 11.93
CA GLU A 196 5.71 -12.26 12.03
C GLU A 196 6.65 -12.99 11.05
N HIS A 197 6.32 -14.19 10.59
CA HIS A 197 7.09 -14.87 9.54
C HIS A 197 6.80 -14.32 8.13
N PHE A 198 5.62 -13.73 7.90
CA PHE A 198 5.24 -13.12 6.63
C PHE A 198 5.78 -11.69 6.45
N PHE A 199 6.05 -10.99 7.54
CA PHE A 199 6.73 -9.70 7.51
C PHE A 199 8.17 -9.92 7.93
N ASP A 200 9.17 -9.62 7.09
CA ASP A 200 10.57 -9.55 7.54
C ASP A 200 10.72 -8.44 8.60
N ILE A 201 10.32 -8.72 9.83
CA ILE A 201 10.61 -7.90 10.99
C ILE A 201 12.07 -8.18 11.30
N ILE A 202 12.96 -7.42 10.66
CA ILE A 202 14.38 -7.42 11.03
C ILE A 202 14.42 -7.06 12.52
N PRO A 203 14.85 -7.99 13.41
CA PRO A 203 15.01 -7.67 14.81
C PRO A 203 16.17 -6.69 14.88
N THR A 204 15.85 -5.40 14.98
CA THR A 204 16.85 -4.44 15.42
C THR A 204 16.82 -4.47 16.93
N ASP A 205 18.00 -4.62 17.54
CA ASP A 205 18.28 -4.73 18.98
C ASP A 205 17.82 -3.54 19.84
N ARG A 206 16.88 -2.74 19.35
CA ARG A 206 16.17 -1.72 20.10
C ARG A 206 14.74 -2.20 20.25
N LYS A 207 14.36 -2.53 21.49
CA LYS A 207 12.97 -2.61 21.96
C LYS A 207 12.06 -1.80 21.04
N SER A 208 11.25 -2.48 20.24
CA SER A 208 10.20 -1.88 19.44
C SER A 208 9.23 -1.20 20.40
N LEU A 209 9.50 0.06 20.69
CA LEU A 209 8.64 0.93 21.49
C LEU A 209 7.46 1.31 20.61
N PHE A 210 6.49 0.41 20.52
CA PHE A 210 5.11 0.80 20.24
C PHE A 210 4.64 1.64 21.42
N THR A 211 4.91 2.95 21.37
CA THR A 211 4.38 3.87 22.38
C THR A 211 2.99 4.29 21.95
N VAL A 212 1.99 3.50 22.34
CA VAL A 212 0.59 3.90 22.26
C VAL A 212 0.33 4.91 23.39
N ARG A 213 0.28 6.21 23.06
CA ARG A 213 -0.27 7.20 24.00
C ARG A 213 -1.76 7.31 23.73
N GLY A 214 -2.56 6.72 24.62
CA GLY A 214 -4.00 6.98 24.67
C GLY A 214 -4.29 8.44 25.02
N PRO A 215 -5.49 8.96 24.70
CA PRO A 215 -5.88 10.33 25.04
C PRO A 215 -5.90 10.50 26.57
N PRO A 216 -5.52 11.69 27.09
CA PRO A 216 -5.55 11.94 28.53
C PRO A 216 -6.98 11.86 29.04
N THR A 217 -7.23 10.97 29.99
CA THR A 217 -8.49 10.93 30.74
C THR A 217 -8.53 12.11 31.68
N GLY A 218 -9.41 13.06 31.39
CA GLY A 218 -9.76 14.13 32.32
C GLY A 218 -10.47 13.55 33.55
N ARG A 219 -10.09 14.06 34.71
CA ARG A 219 -10.96 14.17 35.89
C ARG A 219 -10.88 15.61 36.37
#